data_AF-A0A962M8U0-F1
#
_entry.id   AF-A0A962M8U0-F1
#
_cell.length_a   1.000
_cell.length_b   1.000
_cell.length_c   1.000
_cell.angle_alpha   90.00
_cell.angle_beta   90.00
_cell.angle_gamma   90.00
#
_symmetry.space_group_name_H-M   'P 1'
#
loop_
_entity.id
_entity.type
_entity.pdbx_description
1 polymer ?
#
loop_
_entity_poly.entity_id
_entity_poly.type
_entity_poly.pdbx_seq_one_letter_code
_entity_poly.pdbx_strand_id
1 'polypeptide(L)'
;MAFKIHFRSKRRLKNIKIKYLNTVDNYSAEDWSYQIGTSPFLFLPNMDSDDGGGMIIEASDIIKLKVFNDKFIPYMELTMVDSLNKLGSERHPTDFTYISLLIKPGSDLLMPIRIDFVINNFRMVKQVSGDNDNKIYYLKARLRFNDMSEFGAHKGTSFKVLKYLAKKGELGFASNINDTSDEMTWINPGKYISEFIPDIVRYSFNDENSFMISFVDLYYNLNYINVESQLSENSLEQKNVWN
;
A
#
# COMPACT_ATOMS: atom_id res chain seq x y z
N MET A 1 25.37 -7.92 1.68
CA MET A 1 25.42 -8.68 2.94
C MET A 1 24.01 -9.16 3.24
N ALA A 2 23.79 -10.47 3.28
CA ALA A 2 22.47 -11.08 3.39
C ALA A 2 22.09 -11.27 4.87
N PHE A 3 20.89 -10.84 5.26
CA PHE A 3 20.39 -11.02 6.63
C PHE A 3 19.51 -12.27 6.72
N LYS A 4 19.81 -13.10 7.73
CA LYS A 4 19.13 -14.35 8.05
C LYS A 4 18.45 -14.18 9.40
N ILE A 5 17.12 -14.21 9.44
CA ILE A 5 16.35 -14.02 10.67
C ILE A 5 15.67 -15.33 11.06
N HIS A 6 15.92 -15.80 12.29
CA HIS A 6 15.26 -16.95 12.88
C HIS A 6 14.09 -16.49 13.76
N PHE A 7 12.90 -17.04 13.55
CA PHE A 7 11.80 -16.96 14.52
C PHE A 7 11.23 -18.35 14.81
N ARG A 8 11.26 -18.75 16.09
CA ARG A 8 10.51 -19.91 16.59
C ARG A 8 9.17 -19.43 17.15
N SER A 9 8.07 -19.89 16.57
CA SER A 9 6.75 -19.82 17.21
C SER A 9 6.19 -21.24 17.37
N LYS A 10 6.02 -21.67 18.64
CA LYS A 10 5.44 -22.96 19.02
C LYS A 10 3.91 -22.88 19.04
N ARG A 11 3.23 -22.88 17.89
CA ARG A 11 1.80 -23.25 17.82
C ARG A 11 1.52 -24.12 16.59
N ARG A 12 1.05 -25.35 16.83
CA ARG A 12 0.73 -26.35 15.80
C ARG A 12 -0.63 -26.02 15.15
N LEU A 13 -0.60 -25.80 13.84
CA LEU A 13 -1.70 -25.47 12.92
C LEU A 13 -2.82 -26.54 12.77
N LYS A 14 -2.94 -27.53 13.65
CA LYS A 14 -3.76 -28.72 13.40
C LYS A 14 -5.28 -28.55 13.58
N ASN A 15 -5.77 -27.40 14.06
CA ASN A 15 -7.17 -27.27 14.53
C ASN A 15 -8.04 -26.23 13.81
N ILE A 16 -7.59 -25.62 12.71
CA ILE A 16 -8.45 -24.70 11.95
C ILE A 16 -9.10 -25.48 10.81
N LYS A 17 -10.34 -25.94 11.01
CA LYS A 17 -11.21 -26.44 9.92
C LYS A 17 -12.09 -25.30 9.43
N ILE A 18 -11.76 -24.75 8.26
CA ILE A 18 -12.62 -23.82 7.53
C ILE A 18 -13.69 -24.67 6.83
N LYS A 19 -14.97 -24.49 7.20
CA LYS A 19 -16.10 -25.09 6.49
C LYS A 19 -16.59 -24.09 5.45
N TYR A 20 -16.44 -24.43 4.17
CA TYR A 20 -17.10 -23.73 3.07
C TYR A 20 -18.55 -24.21 2.98
N LEU A 21 -19.51 -23.29 2.99
CA LEU A 21 -20.91 -23.59 2.74
C LEU A 21 -21.11 -23.75 1.22
N ASN A 22 -21.30 -25.01 0.81
CA ASN A 22 -21.95 -25.52 -0.40
C ASN A 22 -21.61 -24.93 -1.79
N THR A 23 -20.76 -25.71 -2.50
CA THR A 23 -20.98 -26.30 -3.84
C THR A 23 -21.57 -25.45 -4.97
N VAL A 24 -20.68 -24.80 -5.70
CA VAL A 24 -20.58 -24.97 -7.16
C VAL A 24 -19.12 -25.34 -7.41
N ASP A 25 -18.85 -26.36 -8.21
CA ASP A 25 -17.49 -26.71 -8.63
C ASP A 25 -16.93 -25.55 -9.48
N ASN A 26 -16.42 -24.53 -8.81
CA ASN A 26 -15.77 -23.39 -9.42
C ASN A 26 -14.35 -23.82 -9.78
N TYR A 27 -14.20 -24.46 -10.94
CA TYR A 27 -12.89 -24.69 -11.57
C TYR A 27 -12.06 -23.38 -11.59
N SER A 28 -12.72 -22.21 -11.72
CA SER A 28 -12.08 -20.91 -11.62
C SER A 28 -11.49 -20.59 -10.24
N ALA A 29 -12.10 -21.03 -9.14
CA ALA A 29 -11.62 -20.72 -7.79
C ALA A 29 -10.37 -21.52 -7.44
N GLU A 30 -10.26 -22.76 -7.91
CA GLU A 30 -9.06 -23.59 -7.77
C GLU A 30 -7.90 -23.06 -8.63
N ASP A 31 -8.16 -22.66 -9.88
CA ASP A 31 -7.17 -22.03 -10.75
C ASP A 31 -6.70 -20.66 -10.20
N TRP A 32 -7.63 -19.86 -9.66
CA TRP A 32 -7.29 -18.60 -8.97
C TRP A 32 -6.45 -18.87 -7.72
N SER A 33 -6.78 -19.90 -6.94
CA SER A 33 -5.97 -20.32 -5.80
C SER A 33 -4.55 -20.72 -6.19
N TYR A 34 -4.36 -21.29 -7.39
CA TYR A 34 -3.06 -21.71 -7.89
C TYR A 34 -2.20 -20.52 -8.35
N GLN A 35 -2.82 -19.49 -8.93
CA GLN A 35 -2.13 -18.24 -9.26
C GLN A 35 -1.76 -17.42 -8.00
N ILE A 36 -2.54 -17.57 -6.92
CA ILE A 36 -2.30 -16.92 -5.62
C ILE A 36 -1.11 -17.59 -4.90
N GLY A 37 0.09 -17.10 -5.19
CA GLY A 37 1.33 -17.50 -4.49
C GLY A 37 2.60 -17.42 -5.33
N THR A 38 2.49 -17.51 -6.65
CA THR A 38 3.62 -17.45 -7.59
C THR A 38 3.72 -16.11 -8.32
N SER A 39 2.60 -15.42 -8.50
CA SER A 39 2.51 -14.12 -9.18
C SER A 39 1.64 -13.14 -8.39
N PRO A 40 1.86 -11.83 -8.53
CA PRO A 40 0.98 -10.83 -7.94
C PRO A 40 -0.43 -10.97 -8.53
N PHE A 41 -1.43 -10.93 -7.67
CA PHE A 41 -2.83 -10.93 -8.08
C PHE A 41 -3.32 -9.49 -8.21
N LEU A 42 -3.88 -9.15 -9.36
CA LEU A 42 -4.38 -7.82 -9.69
C LEU A 42 -5.86 -7.90 -10.08
N PHE A 43 -6.67 -7.05 -9.46
CA PHE A 43 -8.10 -6.99 -9.69
C PHE A 43 -8.55 -5.55 -9.93
N LEU A 44 -9.23 -5.33 -11.06
CA LEU A 44 -9.86 -4.08 -11.42
C LEU A 44 -11.39 -4.23 -11.24
N PRO A 45 -11.98 -3.75 -10.14
CA PRO A 45 -13.42 -3.78 -9.94
C PRO A 45 -14.14 -2.97 -11.02
N ASN A 46 -15.33 -3.43 -11.40
CA ASN A 46 -16.25 -2.65 -12.21
C ASN A 46 -17.08 -1.74 -11.30
N MET A 47 -16.83 -0.43 -11.38
CA MET A 47 -17.54 0.56 -10.58
C MET A 47 -18.99 0.76 -11.02
N ASP A 48 -19.33 0.40 -12.27
CA ASP A 48 -20.64 0.67 -12.87
C ASP A 48 -21.65 -0.47 -12.66
N SER A 49 -21.25 -1.59 -12.05
CA SER A 49 -22.13 -2.74 -11.81
C SER A 49 -22.39 -2.98 -10.33
N ASP A 50 -23.66 -2.95 -9.94
CA ASP A 50 -24.13 -3.27 -8.57
C ASP A 50 -23.79 -4.71 -8.14
N ASP A 51 -23.56 -5.62 -9.09
CA ASP A 51 -23.24 -7.04 -8.84
C ASP A 51 -21.78 -7.30 -8.39
N GLY A 52 -20.96 -6.25 -8.20
CA GLY A 52 -19.60 -6.39 -7.70
C GLY A 52 -18.64 -7.13 -8.65
N GLY A 53 -18.96 -7.19 -9.93
CA GLY A 53 -18.11 -7.79 -10.96
C GLY A 53 -16.81 -7.01 -11.16
N GLY A 54 -15.81 -7.64 -11.78
CA GLY A 54 -14.56 -6.96 -12.11
C GLY A 54 -13.76 -7.69 -13.18
N MET A 55 -12.55 -7.20 -13.44
CA MET A 55 -11.55 -7.82 -14.29
C MET A 55 -10.40 -8.32 -13.42
N ILE A 56 -10.07 -9.60 -13.54
CA ILE A 56 -8.78 -10.10 -13.08
C ILE A 56 -7.77 -9.83 -14.19
N ILE A 57 -6.63 -9.27 -13.84
CA ILE A 57 -5.52 -9.10 -14.78
C ILE A 57 -4.62 -10.33 -14.61
N GLU A 58 -4.64 -11.18 -15.63
CA GLU A 58 -3.87 -12.41 -15.64
C GLU A 58 -2.36 -12.12 -15.62
N ALA A 59 -1.59 -12.97 -14.95
CA ALA A 59 -0.14 -12.79 -14.85
C ALA A 59 0.57 -12.79 -16.21
N SER A 60 0.00 -13.49 -17.21
CA SER A 60 0.50 -13.49 -18.60
C SER A 60 0.40 -12.14 -19.30
N ASP A 61 -0.56 -11.31 -18.89
CA ASP A 61 -0.85 -10.03 -19.52
C ASP A 61 -0.03 -8.90 -18.88
N ILE A 62 0.59 -9.16 -17.72
CA ILE A 62 1.46 -8.22 -17.02
C ILE A 62 2.84 -8.22 -17.68
N ILE A 63 3.17 -7.14 -18.39
CA ILE A 63 4.54 -6.93 -18.88
C ILE A 63 5.45 -6.48 -17.73
N LYS A 64 4.95 -5.57 -16.89
CA LYS A 64 5.76 -4.93 -15.85
C LYS A 64 4.88 -4.39 -14.73
N LEU A 65 5.13 -4.84 -13.51
CA LEU A 65 4.54 -4.29 -12.29
C LEU A 65 5.65 -3.74 -11.40
N LYS A 66 5.49 -2.50 -10.93
CA LYS A 66 6.35 -1.89 -9.92
C LYS A 66 5.50 -1.27 -8.82
N VAL A 67 5.86 -1.55 -7.58
CA VAL A 67 5.26 -0.95 -6.39
C VAL A 67 6.35 -0.18 -5.67
N PHE A 68 6.06 1.06 -5.32
CA PHE A 68 7.01 2.00 -4.72
C PHE A 68 6.49 2.46 -3.37
N ASN A 69 7.40 2.55 -2.40
CA ASN A 69 7.18 3.08 -1.05
C ASN A 69 8.34 4.03 -0.66
N ASP A 70 8.77 4.85 -1.61
CA ASP A 70 9.90 5.79 -1.49
C ASP A 70 9.43 7.25 -1.25
N LYS A 71 8.13 7.50 -1.36
CA LYS A 71 7.49 8.79 -1.11
C LYS A 71 6.60 8.70 0.12
N PHE A 72 6.04 9.84 0.54
CA PHE A 72 5.08 9.88 1.65
C PHE A 72 3.90 8.93 1.45
N ILE A 73 3.39 8.82 0.21
CA ILE A 73 2.31 7.90 -0.15
C ILE A 73 2.83 6.86 -1.16
N PRO A 74 2.57 5.56 -0.92
CA PRO A 74 2.89 4.50 -1.87
C PRO A 74 2.19 4.70 -3.22
N TYR A 75 2.85 4.28 -4.28
CA TYR A 75 2.27 4.28 -5.62
C TYR A 75 2.71 3.07 -6.41
N MET A 76 1.96 2.73 -7.45
CA MET A 76 2.28 1.63 -8.35
C MET A 76 2.28 2.09 -9.80
N GLU A 77 3.08 1.39 -10.61
CA GLU A 77 3.13 1.51 -12.06
C GLU A 77 2.95 0.12 -12.66
N LEU A 78 1.96 -0.02 -13.55
CA LEU A 78 1.69 -1.26 -14.26
C LEU A 78 1.68 -1.01 -15.76
N THR A 79 2.38 -1.87 -16.50
CA THR A 79 2.29 -1.98 -17.95
C THR A 79 1.75 -3.35 -18.29
N MET A 80 0.67 -3.39 -19.06
CA MET A 80 -0.05 -4.62 -19.37
C MET A 80 -0.54 -4.65 -20.81
N VAL A 81 -0.79 -5.85 -21.31
CA VAL A 81 -1.48 -6.12 -22.58
C VAL A 81 -2.97 -6.30 -22.28
N ASP A 82 -3.84 -5.65 -23.05
CA ASP A 82 -5.28 -5.90 -23.03
C ASP A 82 -5.61 -7.00 -24.03
N SER A 83 -5.45 -8.25 -23.61
CA SER A 83 -5.74 -9.44 -24.43
C SER A 83 -7.23 -9.58 -24.76
N LEU A 84 -8.09 -9.09 -23.85
CA LEU A 84 -9.54 -9.18 -23.95
C LEU A 84 -10.19 -7.94 -24.60
N ASN A 85 -9.40 -6.92 -24.94
CA ASN A 85 -9.85 -5.63 -25.47
C ASN A 85 -10.93 -4.93 -24.61
N LYS A 86 -10.94 -5.18 -23.29
CA LYS A 86 -11.95 -4.65 -22.38
C LYS A 86 -11.62 -3.26 -21.85
N LEU A 87 -10.33 -2.92 -21.71
CA LEU A 87 -9.89 -1.63 -21.15
C LEU A 87 -10.05 -0.47 -22.14
N GLY A 88 -10.11 -0.80 -23.44
CA GLY A 88 -10.32 0.18 -24.51
C GLY A 88 -11.77 0.62 -24.72
N SER A 89 -12.75 -0.14 -24.23
CA SER A 89 -14.18 0.10 -24.48
C SER A 89 -14.98 0.13 -23.17
N GLU A 90 -15.25 -1.02 -22.59
CA GLU A 90 -16.21 -1.20 -21.49
C GLU A 90 -15.63 -0.88 -20.11
N ARG A 91 -14.31 -1.08 -19.93
CA ARG A 91 -13.64 -0.98 -18.63
C ARG A 91 -12.53 0.07 -18.64
N HIS A 92 -12.77 1.16 -19.36
CA HIS A 92 -11.86 2.29 -19.35
C HIS A 92 -11.83 2.91 -17.95
N PRO A 93 -10.66 3.04 -17.30
CA PRO A 93 -10.58 3.67 -15.99
C PRO A 93 -11.10 5.11 -16.01
N THR A 94 -12.11 5.37 -15.19
CA THR A 94 -12.67 6.70 -14.92
C THR A 94 -12.14 7.25 -13.60
N ASP A 95 -12.56 8.46 -13.24
CA ASP A 95 -12.23 9.06 -11.95
C ASP A 95 -12.61 8.12 -10.79
N PHE A 96 -11.73 8.02 -9.80
CA PHE A 96 -11.87 7.15 -8.62
C PHE A 96 -11.82 5.63 -8.88
N THR A 97 -11.62 5.19 -10.12
CA THR A 97 -11.34 3.77 -10.39
C THR A 97 -10.08 3.36 -9.63
N TYR A 98 -10.15 2.24 -8.91
CA TYR A 98 -9.01 1.70 -8.18
C TYR A 98 -8.67 0.29 -8.65
N ILE A 99 -7.44 -0.13 -8.40
CA ILE A 99 -6.92 -1.46 -8.64
C ILE A 99 -6.49 -2.08 -7.31
N SER A 100 -6.93 -3.30 -7.05
CA SER A 100 -6.56 -4.06 -5.87
C SER A 100 -5.37 -4.97 -6.20
N LEU A 101 -4.34 -4.89 -5.37
CA LEU A 101 -3.14 -5.71 -5.45
C LEU A 101 -3.05 -6.64 -4.24
N LEU A 102 -2.86 -7.92 -4.51
CA LEU A 102 -2.53 -8.92 -3.52
C LEU A 102 -1.20 -9.60 -3.87
N ILE A 103 -0.22 -9.47 -2.98
CA ILE A 103 1.05 -10.19 -3.05
C ILE A 103 1.09 -11.15 -1.88
N LYS A 104 1.00 -12.44 -2.18
CA LYS A 104 1.19 -13.50 -1.19
C LYS A 104 2.68 -13.79 -1.05
N PRO A 105 3.21 -13.87 0.19
CA PRO A 105 4.60 -14.20 0.39
C PRO A 105 4.80 -15.70 0.16
N GLY A 106 5.99 -16.06 -0.31
CA GLY A 106 6.39 -17.48 -0.44
C GLY A 106 6.67 -18.17 0.90
N SER A 107 6.55 -17.47 2.02
CA SER A 107 6.79 -17.97 3.38
C SER A 107 5.65 -17.56 4.30
N ASP A 108 5.18 -18.52 5.11
CA ASP A 108 4.14 -18.31 6.13
C ASP A 108 4.57 -17.33 7.25
N LEU A 109 5.87 -17.00 7.32
CA LEU A 109 6.40 -16.05 8.31
C LEU A 109 6.13 -14.59 7.94
N LEU A 110 5.83 -14.31 6.67
CA LEU A 110 5.61 -12.95 6.18
C LEU A 110 4.12 -12.69 6.05
N MET A 111 3.72 -11.45 6.30
CA MET A 111 2.35 -11.01 6.08
C MET A 111 2.12 -10.75 4.58
N PRO A 112 0.96 -11.16 4.02
CA PRO A 112 0.62 -10.78 2.66
C PRO A 112 0.33 -9.28 2.55
N ILE A 113 0.73 -8.71 1.42
CA ILE A 113 0.40 -7.32 1.08
C ILE A 113 -0.93 -7.34 0.34
N ARG A 114 -1.96 -6.72 0.92
CA ARG A 114 -3.26 -6.48 0.29
C ARG A 114 -3.54 -4.99 0.33
N ILE A 115 -3.56 -4.35 -0.83
CA ILE A 115 -3.60 -2.90 -0.92
C ILE A 115 -4.34 -2.44 -2.17
N ASP A 116 -5.08 -1.35 -2.06
CA ASP A 116 -5.85 -0.74 -3.12
C ASP A 116 -5.19 0.57 -3.57
N PHE A 117 -5.08 0.77 -4.89
CA PHE A 117 -4.53 1.99 -5.47
C PHE A 117 -5.54 2.67 -6.39
N VAL A 118 -5.81 3.96 -6.22
CA VAL A 118 -6.63 4.76 -7.14
C VAL A 118 -5.81 5.10 -8.38
N ILE A 119 -6.35 4.84 -9.57
CA ILE A 119 -5.70 5.14 -10.83
C ILE A 119 -5.73 6.66 -11.06
N ASN A 120 -4.55 7.24 -11.27
CA ASN A 120 -4.38 8.68 -11.53
C ASN A 120 -4.04 8.97 -12.98
N ASN A 121 -3.41 8.03 -13.67
CA ASN A 121 -3.01 8.18 -15.05
C ASN A 121 -3.17 6.85 -15.76
N PHE A 122 -3.94 6.86 -16.84
CA PHE A 122 -4.17 5.72 -17.70
C PHE A 122 -3.95 6.16 -19.15
N ARG A 123 -3.08 5.45 -19.87
CA ARG A 123 -2.79 5.76 -21.27
C ARG A 123 -2.43 4.52 -22.06
N MET A 124 -2.78 4.54 -23.34
CA MET A 124 -2.26 3.56 -24.31
C MET A 124 -0.81 3.89 -24.65
N VAL A 125 0.07 2.89 -24.60
CA VAL A 125 1.50 3.03 -24.94
C VAL A 125 1.74 2.61 -26.38
N LYS A 126 1.12 1.51 -26.80
CA LYS A 126 1.31 0.95 -28.15
C LYS A 126 0.07 0.19 -28.57
N GLN A 127 -0.28 0.30 -29.83
CA GLN A 127 -1.19 -0.62 -30.51
C GLN A 127 -0.35 -1.47 -31.46
N VAL A 128 -0.50 -2.80 -31.38
CA VAL A 128 0.16 -3.72 -32.31
C VAL A 128 -0.87 -4.10 -33.38
N SER A 129 -0.80 -3.43 -34.53
CA SER A 129 -1.66 -3.74 -35.67
C SER A 129 -1.23 -5.07 -36.32
N GLY A 130 -2.05 -6.11 -36.18
CA GLY A 130 -1.87 -7.47 -36.71
C GLY A 130 -3.13 -8.33 -36.48
N ASP A 131 -3.07 -9.64 -36.74
CA ASP A 131 -4.23 -10.58 -36.61
C ASP A 131 -4.89 -10.58 -35.21
N ASN A 132 -4.13 -10.20 -34.17
CA ASN A 132 -4.65 -9.89 -32.84
C ASN A 132 -4.27 -8.45 -32.50
N ASP A 133 -5.23 -7.53 -32.57
CA ASP A 133 -5.06 -6.11 -32.24
C ASP A 133 -4.91 -5.94 -30.72
N ASN A 134 -3.72 -6.28 -30.21
CA ASN A 134 -3.38 -6.20 -28.80
C ASN A 134 -2.94 -4.77 -28.46
N LYS A 135 -3.63 -4.17 -27.49
CA LYS A 135 -3.31 -2.83 -26.98
C LYS A 135 -2.48 -2.95 -25.70
N ILE A 136 -1.40 -2.18 -25.64
CA ILE A 136 -0.56 -2.09 -24.44
C ILE A 136 -0.94 -0.82 -23.69
N TYR A 137 -1.30 -0.99 -22.42
CA TYR A 137 -1.66 0.10 -21.54
C TYR A 137 -0.61 0.31 -20.45
N TYR A 138 -0.46 1.57 -20.07
CA TYR A 138 0.30 1.99 -18.92
C TYR A 138 -0.65 2.67 -17.93
N LEU A 139 -0.57 2.23 -16.68
CA LEU A 139 -1.28 2.86 -15.58
C LEU A 139 -0.31 3.28 -14.48
N LYS A 140 -0.64 4.38 -13.82
CA LYS A 140 -0.03 4.84 -12.59
C LYS A 140 -1.13 5.11 -11.57
N ALA A 141 -0.98 4.54 -10.39
CA ALA A 141 -1.99 4.59 -9.34
C ALA A 141 -1.35 4.92 -7.98
N ARG A 142 -2.03 5.71 -7.15
CA ARG A 142 -1.61 6.10 -5.79
C ARG A 142 -2.42 5.34 -4.75
N LEU A 143 -1.89 5.15 -3.55
CA LEU A 143 -2.62 4.47 -2.46
C LEU A 143 -4.02 5.06 -2.28
N ARG A 144 -5.03 4.19 -2.20
CA ARG A 144 -6.39 4.56 -1.84
C ARG A 144 -6.52 4.58 -0.32
N PHE A 145 -6.77 5.75 0.26
CA PHE A 145 -7.14 5.89 1.66
C PHE A 145 -8.14 7.05 1.80
N ASN A 146 -8.66 7.27 3.01
CA ASN A 146 -9.62 8.34 3.26
C ASN A 146 -8.91 9.71 3.33
N ASP A 147 -8.52 10.23 2.16
CA ASP A 147 -7.81 11.49 2.03
C ASP A 147 -8.80 12.66 1.95
N MET A 148 -9.31 13.08 3.11
CA MET A 148 -10.25 14.19 3.21
C MET A 148 -9.53 15.53 3.38
N SER A 149 -10.12 16.60 2.83
CA SER A 149 -9.72 17.96 3.15
C SER A 149 -10.54 18.50 4.33
N GLU A 150 -9.89 19.24 5.22
CA GLU A 150 -10.53 19.84 6.39
C GLU A 150 -9.97 21.22 6.67
N PHE A 151 -10.86 22.15 7.01
CA PHE A 151 -10.47 23.41 7.62
C PHE A 151 -10.53 23.25 9.14
N GLY A 152 -9.41 23.47 9.83
CA GLY A 152 -9.37 23.23 11.26
C GLY A 152 -8.10 23.70 11.93
N ALA A 153 -8.20 23.90 13.24
CA ALA A 153 -7.06 24.14 14.11
C ALA A 153 -6.97 22.98 15.12
N HIS A 154 -5.82 22.31 15.15
CA HIS A 154 -5.57 21.17 16.04
C HIS A 154 -4.54 21.59 17.08
N LYS A 155 -4.92 21.57 18.36
CA LYS A 155 -4.00 21.86 19.46
C LYS A 155 -3.35 20.58 19.96
N GLY A 156 -2.03 20.57 20.07
CA GLY A 156 -1.26 19.47 20.65
C GLY A 156 0.15 19.36 20.10
N THR A 157 0.87 18.35 20.56
CA THR A 157 2.16 17.94 20.01
C THR A 157 1.98 17.38 18.60
N SER A 158 3.00 17.46 17.75
CA SER A 158 2.93 16.86 16.39
C SER A 158 2.53 15.39 16.47
N PHE A 159 3.07 14.63 17.42
CA PHE A 159 2.72 13.23 17.64
C PHE A 159 1.20 13.01 17.83
N LYS A 160 0.58 13.80 18.72
CA LYS A 160 -0.87 13.68 19.02
C LYS A 160 -1.72 14.07 17.82
N VAL A 161 -1.35 15.13 17.11
CA VAL A 161 -2.09 15.59 15.93
C VAL A 161 -1.94 14.61 14.77
N LEU A 162 -0.74 14.07 14.52
CA LEU A 162 -0.51 13.03 13.50
C LEU A 162 -1.32 11.77 13.79
N LYS A 163 -1.36 11.32 15.05
CA LYS A 163 -2.18 10.17 15.46
C LYS A 163 -3.68 10.42 15.23
N TYR A 164 -4.14 11.64 15.49
CA TYR A 164 -5.51 12.05 15.20
C TYR A 164 -5.83 12.05 13.69
N LEU A 165 -4.93 12.61 12.87
CA LEU A 165 -5.07 12.65 11.42
C LEU A 165 -5.02 11.25 10.80
N ALA A 166 -4.14 10.37 11.27
CA ALA A 166 -4.09 8.96 10.86
C ALA A 166 -5.44 8.28 11.12
N LYS A 167 -6.00 8.44 12.32
CA LYS A 167 -7.33 7.91 12.66
C LYS A 167 -8.43 8.46 11.75
N LYS A 168 -8.41 9.76 11.42
CA LYS A 168 -9.37 10.35 10.49
C LYS A 168 -9.23 9.81 9.06
N GLY A 169 -7.99 9.58 8.62
CA GLY A 169 -7.69 8.98 7.32
C GLY A 169 -7.89 7.46 7.26
N GLU A 170 -8.40 6.85 8.34
CA GLU A 170 -8.56 5.40 8.50
C GLU A 170 -7.23 4.62 8.35
N LEU A 171 -6.13 5.28 8.72
CA LEU A 171 -4.80 4.70 8.75
C LEU A 171 -4.45 4.23 10.17
N GLY A 172 -3.66 3.16 10.25
CA GLY A 172 -2.93 2.83 11.47
C GLY A 172 -1.89 3.89 11.80
N PHE A 173 -1.38 3.89 13.02
CA PHE A 173 -0.33 4.81 13.45
C PHE A 173 0.78 4.02 14.14
N ALA A 174 1.98 4.09 13.59
CA ALA A 174 3.17 3.42 14.09
C ALA A 174 4.30 4.43 14.32
N SER A 175 5.01 4.29 15.44
CA SER A 175 6.10 5.19 15.79
C SER A 175 7.11 4.49 16.70
N ASN A 176 8.36 4.93 16.65
CA ASN A 176 9.43 4.51 17.55
C ASN A 176 9.63 5.46 18.75
N ILE A 177 8.84 6.53 18.82
CA ILE A 177 8.82 7.48 19.93
C ILE A 177 7.44 7.50 20.58
N ASN A 178 7.35 8.02 21.81
CA ASN A 178 6.11 8.01 22.60
C ASN A 178 5.32 9.32 22.51
N ASP A 179 6.01 10.45 22.33
CA ASP A 179 5.44 11.78 22.15
C ASP A 179 6.53 12.72 21.59
N THR A 180 6.18 13.99 21.35
CA THR A 180 7.11 15.05 20.92
C THR A 180 7.01 16.28 21.83
N SER A 181 8.02 17.15 21.79
CA SER A 181 8.16 18.31 22.70
C SER A 181 7.74 19.63 22.03
N ASP A 182 6.79 19.57 21.10
CA ASP A 182 6.44 20.65 20.16
C ASP A 182 4.94 21.01 20.22
N GLU A 183 4.42 21.22 21.43
CA GLU A 183 3.02 21.59 21.60
C GLU A 183 2.72 22.95 20.93
N MET A 184 1.86 22.93 19.92
CA MET A 184 1.42 24.13 19.20
C MET A 184 0.00 23.97 18.64
N THR A 185 -0.50 25.02 18.01
CA THR A 185 -1.77 24.99 17.27
C THR A 185 -1.49 24.82 15.78
N TRP A 186 -1.78 23.64 15.26
CA TRP A 186 -1.59 23.27 13.87
C TRP A 186 -2.82 23.69 13.05
N ILE A 187 -2.65 24.68 12.18
CA ILE A 187 -3.74 25.23 11.37
C ILE A 187 -3.72 24.57 9.99
N ASN A 188 -4.79 23.84 9.66
CA ASN A 188 -5.03 23.31 8.33
C ASN A 188 -5.92 24.28 7.53
N PRO A 189 -5.39 24.95 6.49
CA PRO A 189 -6.15 25.87 5.66
C PRO A 189 -6.99 25.16 4.59
N GLY A 190 -7.46 23.93 4.83
CA GLY A 190 -8.23 23.14 3.86
C GLY A 190 -7.39 22.21 2.99
N LYS A 191 -6.16 21.87 3.39
CA LYS A 191 -5.33 20.87 2.73
C LYS A 191 -5.85 19.46 2.99
N TYR A 192 -5.56 18.56 2.05
CA TYR A 192 -5.79 17.14 2.22
C TYR A 192 -4.89 16.57 3.33
N ILE A 193 -5.33 15.48 3.97
CA ILE A 193 -4.53 14.77 4.97
C ILE A 193 -3.14 14.40 4.40
N SER A 194 -3.10 13.98 3.14
CA SER A 194 -1.88 13.67 2.39
C SER A 194 -0.86 14.80 2.31
N GLU A 195 -1.31 16.05 2.38
CA GLU A 195 -0.49 17.25 2.25
C GLU A 195 -0.20 17.87 3.62
N PHE A 196 -1.16 17.81 4.54
CA PHE A 196 -1.03 18.42 5.85
C PHE A 196 -0.11 17.63 6.80
N ILE A 197 -0.09 16.30 6.71
CA ILE A 197 0.82 15.47 7.51
C ILE A 197 2.30 15.82 7.22
N PRO A 198 2.77 15.86 5.96
CA PRO A 198 4.13 16.30 5.65
C PRO A 198 4.48 17.69 6.19
N ASP A 199 3.52 18.63 6.18
CA ASP A 199 3.73 19.96 6.76
C ASP A 199 3.94 19.88 8.27
N ILE A 200 3.13 19.11 9.00
CA ILE A 200 3.28 18.93 10.46
C ILE A 200 4.66 18.34 10.77
N VAL A 201 5.06 17.29 10.03
CA VAL A 201 6.33 16.59 10.24
C VAL A 201 7.52 17.51 9.97
N ARG A 202 7.42 18.39 8.97
CA ARG A 202 8.47 19.37 8.66
C ARG A 202 8.75 20.34 9.81
N TYR A 203 7.73 20.71 10.58
CA TYR A 203 7.87 21.60 11.74
C TYR A 203 7.87 20.85 13.07
N SER A 204 7.89 19.52 13.01
CA SER A 204 7.91 18.71 14.22
C SER A 204 9.25 18.78 14.93
N PHE A 205 9.22 18.75 16.25
CA PHE A 205 10.40 18.84 17.09
C PHE A 205 10.30 17.93 18.31
N ASN A 206 11.38 17.22 18.61
CA ASN A 206 11.50 16.42 19.83
C ASN A 206 12.70 16.86 20.66
N ASP A 207 13.88 16.89 20.02
CA ASP A 207 15.13 17.39 20.58
C ASP A 207 16.03 17.92 19.43
N GLU A 208 17.18 18.47 19.79
CA GLU A 208 18.13 19.10 18.84
C GLU A 208 18.77 18.12 17.85
N ASN A 209 18.82 16.82 18.18
CA ASN A 209 19.46 15.78 17.35
C ASN A 209 18.43 14.97 16.55
N SER A 210 17.14 15.15 16.83
CA SER A 210 16.07 14.37 16.24
C SER A 210 15.84 14.75 14.79
N PHE A 211 15.79 13.73 13.94
CA PHE A 211 15.40 13.88 12.54
C PHE A 211 14.11 13.10 12.29
N MET A 212 13.01 13.84 12.11
CA MET A 212 11.68 13.24 11.96
C MET A 212 11.35 12.99 10.50
N ILE A 213 10.86 11.79 10.21
CA ILE A 213 10.29 11.42 8.93
C ILE A 213 8.90 10.82 9.11
N SER A 214 8.08 10.91 8.07
CA SER A 214 6.83 10.16 8.01
C SER A 214 6.56 9.62 6.61
N PHE A 215 5.84 8.50 6.56
CA PHE A 215 5.35 7.88 5.33
C PHE A 215 4.23 6.89 5.65
N VAL A 216 3.36 6.63 4.67
CA VAL A 216 2.36 5.55 4.76
C VAL A 216 2.96 4.28 4.19
N ASP A 217 2.88 3.17 4.90
CA ASP A 217 3.39 1.88 4.42
C ASP A 217 2.37 1.10 3.57
N LEU A 218 2.80 -0.05 3.05
CA LEU A 218 1.96 -0.96 2.27
C LEU A 218 0.92 -1.73 3.12
N TYR A 219 0.86 -1.45 4.43
CA TYR A 219 -0.06 -2.05 5.39
C TYR A 219 -1.00 -1.02 6.01
N TYR A 220 -1.16 0.14 5.37
CA TYR A 220 -2.05 1.22 5.79
C TYR A 220 -1.67 1.88 7.13
N ASN A 221 -0.40 1.87 7.52
CA ASN A 221 0.06 2.60 8.70
C ASN A 221 0.78 3.88 8.31
N LEU A 222 0.37 4.99 8.92
CA LEU A 222 1.19 6.19 9.00
C LEU A 222 2.34 5.90 9.99
N ASN A 223 3.55 5.84 9.46
CA ASN A 223 4.77 5.72 10.23
C ASN A 223 5.30 7.11 10.54
N TYR A 224 5.58 7.39 11.81
CA TYR A 224 6.22 8.62 12.28
C TYR A 224 7.46 8.26 13.08
N ILE A 225 8.64 8.51 12.51
CA ILE A 225 9.90 7.91 12.98
C ILE A 225 10.92 9.00 13.24
N ASN A 226 11.56 8.93 14.41
CA ASN A 226 12.84 9.59 14.65
C ASN A 226 13.96 8.73 14.05
N VAL A 227 14.60 9.21 12.99
CA VAL A 227 15.65 8.48 12.28
C VAL A 227 16.92 8.38 13.11
N GLU A 228 17.24 9.42 13.89
CA GLU A 228 18.47 9.44 14.70
C GLU A 228 18.47 8.33 15.74
N SER A 229 17.33 8.09 16.41
CA SER A 229 17.23 6.99 17.37
C SER A 229 17.42 5.62 16.70
N GLN A 230 16.91 5.43 15.47
CA GLN A 230 17.09 4.17 14.73
C GLN A 230 18.52 3.95 14.22
N LEU A 231 19.21 5.01 13.84
CA LEU A 231 20.61 4.93 13.41
C LEU A 231 21.55 4.69 14.60
N SER A 232 21.29 5.35 15.72
CA SER A 232 22.10 5.22 16.94
C SER A 232 21.93 3.87 17.62
N GLU A 233 20.72 3.30 17.67
CA GLU A 233 20.47 1.94 18.20
C GLU A 233 21.33 0.87 17.49
N ASN A 234 21.44 0.95 16.17
CA ASN A 234 22.25 0.01 15.37
C ASN A 234 23.78 0.13 15.62
N SER A 235 24.25 1.28 16.13
CA SER A 235 25.67 1.51 16.41
C SER A 235 26.14 0.92 17.74
N LEU A 236 25.21 0.69 18.68
CA LEU A 236 25.53 0.18 20.02
C LEU A 236 25.63 -1.34 20.07
N GLU A 237 24.89 -2.07 19.23
CA GLU A 237 24.97 -3.54 19.16
C GLU A 237 26.21 -4.05 18.42
N GLN A 238 26.89 -3.24 17.61
CA GLN A 238 28.09 -3.65 16.88
C GLN A 238 29.38 -3.63 17.72
N LYS A 239 29.34 -3.23 19.00
CA LYS A 239 30.54 -3.16 19.85
C LYS A 239 31.07 -4.49 20.39
N ASN A 240 30.41 -5.64 20.15
CA ASN A 240 30.81 -6.92 20.77
C ASN A 240 30.87 -8.13 19.80
N VAL A 241 31.53 -8.02 18.65
CA VAL A 241 31.78 -9.20 17.77
C VAL A 241 33.27 -9.48 17.53
N TRP A 242 34.16 -8.91 18.35
CA TRP A 242 35.56 -9.32 18.39
C TRP A 242 36.00 -9.56 19.84
N ASN A 243 35.83 -10.81 20.28
CA ASN A 243 36.66 -11.49 21.29
C ASN A 243 36.52 -12.99 21.07
#